data_AF-A0AAE3GYY3-F1
#
_entry.id   AF-A0AAE3GYY3-F1
#
_cell.length_a   1.000
_cell.length_b   1.000
_cell.length_c   1.000
_cell.angle_alpha   90.00
_cell.angle_beta   90.00
_cell.angle_gamma   90.00
#
_symmetry.space_group_name_H-M   'P 1'
#
loop_
_entity.id
_entity.type
_entity.pdbx_description
1 polymer ?
#
loop_
_entity_poly.entity_id
_entity_poly.type
_entity_poly.pdbx_seq_one_letter_code
_entity_poly.pdbx_strand_id
1 'polypeptide(L)'
;MKIKSISFQNYKAFYEKQTMQLKPVTILIGKNSSGKSSIAKLFTLFENSLMGNFDEPLLLQNNGVELGGEFDNLFFGNNSGGIPLNFKIVFENNVQVEIGLLKKVEGYGLDIIQWKYKDDTQQFELELKDDGYFDASSKKLYECKFKGFIPTKLIEKNTIENLALKFQLEKIDVDYIGPFRILPERYFYLTGQTQFRYTGITGENAYAILGISKSKRDDK
;
A
#
# COMPACT_ATOMS: atom_id res chain seq x y z
N MET A 1 -1.68 -18.61 -2.78
CA MET A 1 -0.48 -19.05 -3.53
C MET A 1 0.77 -18.30 -3.07
N LYS A 2 1.98 -18.80 -3.39
CA LYS A 2 3.25 -18.20 -2.92
C LYS A 2 3.76 -17.13 -3.89
N ILE A 3 4.17 -16.00 -3.32
CA ILE A 3 4.85 -14.93 -4.06
C ILE A 3 6.33 -15.31 -4.22
N LYS A 4 6.85 -15.22 -5.44
CA LYS A 4 8.26 -15.44 -5.79
C LYS A 4 9.09 -14.18 -5.64
N SER A 5 8.56 -13.03 -6.06
CA SER A 5 9.21 -11.74 -5.88
C SER A 5 8.23 -10.58 -5.91
N ILE A 6 8.61 -9.49 -5.24
CA ILE A 6 7.91 -8.21 -5.29
C ILE A 6 8.84 -7.14 -5.81
N SER A 7 8.29 -6.17 -6.54
CA SER A 7 8.96 -4.91 -6.82
C SER A 7 8.06 -3.75 -6.42
N PHE A 8 8.67 -2.66 -5.98
CA PHE A 8 7.98 -1.43 -5.64
C PHE A 8 8.84 -0.22 -5.98
N GLN A 9 8.21 0.89 -6.36
CA GLN A 9 8.85 2.16 -6.68
C GLN A 9 8.00 3.29 -6.16
N ASN A 10 8.63 4.40 -5.77
CA ASN A 10 7.96 5.56 -5.20
C ASN A 10 7.11 5.21 -3.96
N TYR A 11 7.57 4.23 -3.18
CA TYR A 11 6.87 3.70 -2.02
C TYR A 11 7.59 4.11 -0.73
N LYS A 12 6.97 4.97 0.08
CA LYS A 12 7.46 5.41 1.40
C LYS A 12 8.91 5.88 1.42
N ALA A 13 9.85 5.03 1.85
CA ALA A 13 11.26 5.38 1.94
C ALA A 13 12.03 5.11 0.63
N PHE A 14 11.36 4.55 -0.39
CA PHE A 14 11.97 4.03 -1.60
C PHE A 14 11.47 4.83 -2.82
N TYR A 15 12.26 5.81 -3.25
CA TYR A 15 12.01 6.52 -4.51
C TYR A 15 12.29 5.60 -5.71
N GLU A 16 13.51 5.06 -5.76
CA GLU A 16 13.96 4.14 -6.81
C GLU A 16 13.32 2.77 -6.72
N LYS A 17 13.14 2.13 -7.89
CA LYS A 17 12.57 0.77 -7.98
C LYS A 17 13.45 -0.22 -7.21
N GLN A 18 12.84 -0.90 -6.25
CA GLN A 18 13.45 -2.02 -5.54
C GLN A 18 12.79 -3.32 -5.99
N THR A 19 13.56 -4.40 -6.04
CA THR A 19 13.04 -5.75 -6.30
C THR A 19 13.61 -6.72 -5.28
N MET A 20 12.74 -7.52 -4.70
CA MET A 20 13.07 -8.47 -3.65
C MET A 20 12.53 -9.84 -4.00
N GLN A 21 13.42 -10.83 -4.06
CA GLN A 21 13.02 -12.23 -4.14
C GLN A 21 12.62 -12.72 -2.75
N LEU A 22 11.52 -13.47 -2.69
CA LEU A 22 11.07 -14.11 -1.47
C LEU A 22 11.54 -15.56 -1.45
N LYS A 23 12.12 -15.93 -0.32
CA LYS A 23 12.46 -17.32 0.03
C LYS A 23 11.58 -17.73 1.22
N PRO A 24 11.41 -19.04 1.47
CA PRO A 24 10.58 -19.52 2.58
C PRO A 24 10.88 -18.84 3.92
N VAL A 25 12.15 -18.49 4.16
CA VAL A 25 12.57 -17.59 5.23
C VAL A 25 13.30 -16.42 4.60
N THR A 26 12.82 -15.21 4.85
CA THR A 26 13.44 -13.97 4.37
C THR A 26 13.60 -12.99 5.52
N ILE A 27 14.83 -12.48 5.73
CA ILE A 27 15.16 -11.61 6.86
C ILE A 27 15.46 -10.20 6.34
N LEU A 28 14.75 -9.21 6.88
CA LEU A 28 14.99 -7.79 6.60
C LEU A 28 15.84 -7.16 7.71
N ILE A 29 17.07 -6.75 7.39
CA ILE A 29 17.99 -6.08 8.32
C ILE A 29 18.39 -4.69 7.81
N GLY A 30 18.75 -3.79 8.72
CA GLY A 30 19.17 -2.43 8.38
C GLY A 30 18.87 -1.41 9.47
N LYS A 31 19.35 -0.16 9.28
CA LYS A 31 19.20 0.95 10.23
C LYS A 31 17.74 1.29 10.54
N ASN A 32 17.49 1.95 11.67
CA ASN A 32 16.15 2.45 12.00
C ASN A 32 15.63 3.36 10.87
N SER A 33 14.33 3.29 10.64
CA SER A 33 13.64 4.04 9.57
C SER A 33 14.08 3.73 8.13
N SER A 34 14.83 2.64 7.90
CA SER A 34 15.22 2.20 6.55
C SER A 34 14.10 1.54 5.72
N GLY A 35 12.84 1.60 6.16
CA GLY A 35 11.70 1.03 5.43
C GLY A 35 11.41 -0.46 5.65
N LYS A 36 12.10 -1.17 6.55
CA LYS A 36 11.86 -2.61 6.82
C LYS A 36 10.40 -2.93 7.16
N SER A 37 9.80 -2.19 8.08
CA SER A 37 8.39 -2.38 8.47
C SER A 37 7.44 -2.01 7.34
N SER A 38 7.81 -1.06 6.48
CA SER A 38 7.04 -0.72 5.28
C SER A 38 6.98 -1.92 4.32
N ILE A 39 8.13 -2.56 4.07
CA ILE A 39 8.19 -3.77 3.23
C ILE A 39 7.38 -4.91 3.85
N ALA A 40 7.53 -5.16 5.15
CA ALA A 40 6.80 -6.23 5.83
C ALA A 40 5.28 -6.03 5.78
N LYS A 41 4.80 -4.80 5.98
CA LYS A 41 3.37 -4.47 5.89
C LYS A 41 2.84 -4.45 4.45
N LEU A 42 3.70 -4.37 3.44
CA LEU A 42 3.26 -4.33 2.05
C LEU A 42 2.46 -5.59 1.66
N PHE A 43 2.76 -6.74 2.27
CA PHE A 43 2.01 -7.98 2.05
C PHE A 43 0.55 -7.89 2.51
N THR A 44 0.27 -7.24 3.64
CA THR A 44 -1.11 -7.07 4.12
C THR A 44 -1.92 -6.17 3.17
N LEU A 45 -1.25 -5.22 2.51
CA LEU A 45 -1.85 -4.39 1.47
C LEU A 45 -2.18 -5.22 0.22
N PHE A 46 -1.24 -6.05 -0.24
CA PHE A 46 -1.44 -6.92 -1.39
C PHE A 46 -2.55 -7.95 -1.16
N GLU A 47 -2.68 -8.50 0.04
CA GLU A 47 -3.75 -9.45 0.39
C GLU A 47 -5.12 -8.85 0.06
N ASN A 48 -5.44 -7.70 0.65
CA ASN A 48 -6.71 -7.02 0.43
C ASN A 48 -6.93 -6.68 -1.05
N SER A 49 -5.94 -6.08 -1.71
CA SER A 49 -6.06 -5.68 -3.11
C SER A 49 -6.23 -6.87 -4.06
N LEU A 50 -5.66 -8.03 -3.73
CA LEU A 50 -5.81 -9.28 -4.49
C LEU A 50 -7.06 -10.09 -4.11
N MET A 51 -7.82 -9.69 -3.08
CA MET A 51 -9.12 -10.29 -2.78
C MET A 51 -10.25 -9.72 -3.64
N GLY A 52 -10.16 -8.45 -4.05
CA GLY A 52 -11.16 -7.78 -4.90
C GLY A 52 -12.51 -7.54 -4.21
N ASN A 53 -12.49 -7.32 -2.89
CA ASN A 53 -13.71 -7.14 -2.10
C ASN A 53 -14.15 -5.67 -1.93
N PHE A 54 -13.36 -4.72 -2.42
CA PHE A 54 -13.61 -3.27 -2.32
C PHE A 54 -13.26 -2.57 -3.63
N ASP A 55 -13.81 -1.37 -3.85
CA ASP A 55 -13.72 -0.66 -5.12
C ASP A 55 -12.41 0.14 -5.24
N GLU A 56 -11.83 0.59 -4.13
CA GLU A 56 -10.54 1.27 -4.12
C GLU A 56 -9.41 0.32 -4.57
N PRO A 57 -8.33 0.82 -5.19
CA PRO A 57 -7.19 -0.05 -5.51
C PRO A 57 -6.49 -0.59 -4.26
N LEU A 58 -6.39 0.24 -3.21
CA LEU A 58 -5.70 -0.05 -1.95
C LEU A 58 -6.52 0.41 -0.75
N LEU A 59 -6.41 -0.33 0.35
CA LEU A 59 -6.82 0.11 1.68
C LEU A 59 -5.59 0.42 2.54
N LEU A 60 -5.67 1.48 3.35
CA LEU A 60 -4.60 1.87 4.27
C LEU A 60 -4.54 1.00 5.53
N GLN A 61 -5.57 0.19 5.76
CA GLN A 61 -5.67 -0.71 6.90
C GLN A 61 -6.15 -2.09 6.46
N ASN A 62 -5.53 -3.14 7.00
CA ASN A 62 -5.99 -4.51 6.86
C ASN A 62 -5.78 -5.28 8.16
N ASN A 63 -6.79 -5.96 8.70
CA ASN A 63 -6.69 -6.84 9.88
C ASN A 63 -5.91 -6.21 11.06
N GLY A 64 -6.17 -4.92 11.35
CA GLY A 64 -5.47 -4.18 12.42
C GLY A 64 -4.07 -3.65 12.07
N VAL A 65 -3.56 -3.95 10.88
CA VAL A 65 -2.29 -3.43 10.35
C VAL A 65 -2.53 -2.15 9.56
N GLU A 66 -2.02 -1.05 10.08
CA GLU A 66 -2.11 0.28 9.46
C GLU A 66 -0.83 0.62 8.68
N LEU A 67 -1.00 1.11 7.45
CA LEU A 67 0.06 1.51 6.53
C LEU A 67 0.29 3.02 6.52
N GLY A 68 -0.72 3.81 6.88
CA GLY A 68 -0.67 5.26 6.96
C GLY A 68 -2.05 5.83 7.28
N GLY A 69 -2.13 7.11 7.65
CA GLY A 69 -3.40 7.80 7.87
C GLY A 69 -4.03 8.29 6.57
N GLU A 70 -3.20 8.57 5.56
CA GLU A 70 -3.61 9.08 4.26
C GLU A 70 -2.83 8.40 3.12
N PHE A 71 -3.40 8.43 1.90
CA PHE A 71 -2.74 7.84 0.72
C PHE A 71 -1.40 8.49 0.40
N ASP A 72 -1.22 9.79 0.69
CA ASP A 72 0.06 10.47 0.51
C ASP A 72 1.18 9.77 1.30
N ASN A 73 0.87 9.16 2.45
CA ASN A 73 1.86 8.42 3.25
C ASN A 73 2.38 7.15 2.59
N LEU A 74 1.77 6.71 1.48
CA LEU A 74 2.29 5.60 0.69
C LEU A 74 3.37 6.06 -0.30
N PHE A 75 3.34 7.33 -0.73
CA PHE A 75 4.26 7.87 -1.72
C PHE A 75 5.59 8.27 -1.09
N PHE A 76 6.65 8.32 -1.91
CA PHE A 76 7.94 8.78 -1.42
C PHE A 76 7.86 10.21 -0.90
N GLY A 77 8.43 10.44 0.29
CA GLY A 77 8.45 11.76 0.92
C GLY A 77 7.06 12.30 1.27
N ASN A 78 6.05 11.44 1.37
CA ASN A 78 4.65 11.82 1.52
C ASN A 78 4.13 12.75 0.41
N ASN A 79 4.65 12.59 -0.81
CA ASN A 79 4.32 13.46 -1.94
C ASN A 79 3.83 12.63 -3.13
N SER A 80 2.52 12.69 -3.37
CA SER A 80 1.91 12.02 -4.52
C SER A 80 2.22 12.70 -5.86
N GLY A 81 2.53 14.00 -5.88
CA GLY A 81 3.29 14.75 -6.90
C GLY A 81 3.05 14.50 -8.40
N GLY A 82 1.98 13.81 -8.79
CA GLY A 82 1.83 13.23 -10.13
C GLY A 82 2.79 12.08 -10.45
N ILE A 83 3.54 11.56 -9.48
CA ILE A 83 4.49 10.46 -9.68
C ILE A 83 3.80 9.15 -9.29
N PRO A 84 3.72 8.16 -10.19
CA PRO A 84 3.04 6.90 -9.90
C PRO A 84 3.71 6.11 -8.77
N LEU A 85 2.90 5.53 -7.90
CA LEU A 85 3.29 4.45 -7.00
C LEU A 85 3.15 3.14 -7.78
N ASN A 86 4.27 2.44 -8.00
CA ASN A 86 4.29 1.22 -8.80
C ASN A 86 4.52 0.00 -7.93
N PHE A 87 3.75 -1.05 -8.17
CA PHE A 87 3.92 -2.37 -7.57
C PHE A 87 3.98 -3.44 -8.64
N LYS A 88 4.87 -4.42 -8.46
CA LYS A 88 4.89 -5.64 -9.24
C LYS A 88 4.92 -6.85 -8.32
N ILE A 89 4.06 -7.83 -8.59
CA ILE A 89 4.00 -9.10 -7.88
C ILE A 89 4.25 -10.21 -8.90
N VAL A 90 5.18 -11.11 -8.59
CA VAL A 90 5.47 -12.29 -9.40
C VAL A 90 5.22 -13.52 -8.53
N PHE A 91 4.36 -14.41 -8.99
CA PHE A 91 4.02 -15.65 -8.32
C PHE A 91 4.92 -16.81 -8.77
N GLU A 92 4.90 -17.92 -8.02
CA GLU A 92 5.70 -19.10 -8.38
C GLU A 92 5.25 -19.76 -9.70
N ASN A 93 3.98 -19.66 -10.07
CA ASN A 93 3.39 -20.15 -11.33
C ASN A 93 3.59 -19.17 -12.51
N ASN A 94 4.59 -18.31 -12.45
CA ASN A 94 4.92 -17.29 -13.46
C ASN A 94 3.86 -16.22 -13.72
N VAL A 95 2.70 -16.23 -13.04
CA VAL A 95 1.75 -15.12 -13.08
C VAL A 95 2.42 -13.85 -12.56
N GLN A 96 2.26 -12.75 -13.29
CA GLN A 96 2.79 -11.44 -12.95
C GLN A 96 1.70 -10.39 -13.04
N VAL A 97 1.71 -9.47 -12.08
CA VAL A 97 0.80 -8.34 -12.04
C VAL A 97 1.62 -7.10 -11.75
N GLU A 98 1.47 -6.06 -12.55
CA GLU A 98 2.09 -4.76 -12.33
C GLU A 98 1.01 -3.69 -12.32
N ILE A 99 1.02 -2.85 -11.28
CA ILE A 99 0.01 -1.82 -11.04
C ILE A 99 0.73 -0.50 -10.84
N GLY A 100 0.36 0.51 -11.63
CA GLY A 100 0.74 1.90 -11.44
C GLY A 100 -0.44 2.69 -10.89
N LEU A 101 -0.22 3.37 -9.77
CA LEU A 101 -1.25 4.09 -9.02
C LEU A 101 -0.91 5.57 -8.95
N LEU A 102 -1.90 6.44 -9.20
CA LEU A 102 -1.82 7.86 -8.89
C LEU A 102 -2.87 8.25 -7.87
N LYS A 103 -2.59 9.28 -7.09
CA LYS A 103 -3.61 9.91 -6.26
C LYS A 103 -4.63 10.59 -7.16
N LYS A 104 -5.91 10.44 -6.84
CA LYS A 104 -6.99 11.14 -7.54
C LYS A 104 -6.77 12.64 -7.47
N VAL A 105 -6.96 13.33 -8.60
CA VAL A 105 -6.94 14.79 -8.65
C VAL A 105 -8.14 15.36 -7.88
N GLU A 106 -9.30 14.72 -8.06
CA GLU A 106 -10.55 15.06 -7.38
C GLU A 106 -11.05 13.88 -6.54
N GLY A 107 -11.31 14.13 -5.26
CA GLY A 107 -11.82 13.14 -4.32
C GLY A 107 -10.75 12.38 -3.53
N TYR A 108 -11.21 11.41 -2.75
CA TYR A 108 -10.35 10.54 -1.94
C TYR A 108 -10.08 9.23 -2.67
N GLY A 109 -8.83 8.75 -2.64
CA GLY A 109 -8.47 7.47 -3.25
C GLY A 109 -7.27 7.52 -4.18
N LEU A 110 -7.07 6.40 -4.85
CA LEU A 110 -6.09 6.20 -5.91
C LEU A 110 -6.80 5.78 -7.20
N ASP A 111 -6.23 6.16 -8.33
CA ASP A 111 -6.60 5.64 -9.65
C ASP A 111 -5.52 4.67 -10.14
N ILE A 112 -5.95 3.60 -10.79
CA ILE A 112 -5.06 2.69 -11.52
C ILE A 112 -4.77 3.34 -12.87
N ILE A 113 -3.56 3.83 -13.06
CA ILE A 113 -3.14 4.42 -14.34
C ILE A 113 -2.48 3.40 -15.26
N GLN A 114 -1.99 2.31 -14.70
CA GLN A 114 -1.36 1.24 -15.44
C GLN A 114 -1.71 -0.08 -14.77
N TRP A 115 -2.11 -1.06 -15.58
CA TRP A 115 -2.35 -2.42 -15.14
C TRP A 115 -1.76 -3.37 -16.17
N LYS A 116 -0.81 -4.19 -15.76
CA LYS A 116 -0.21 -5.22 -16.60
C LYS A 116 -0.41 -6.57 -15.97
N TYR A 117 -0.72 -7.53 -16.82
CA TYR A 117 -0.88 -8.91 -16.43
C TYR A 117 -0.13 -9.81 -17.41
N LYS A 118 0.53 -10.83 -16.89
CA LYS A 118 1.19 -11.84 -17.70
C LYS A 118 1.07 -13.20 -17.04
N ASP A 119 0.65 -14.19 -17.78
CA ASP A 119 0.77 -15.61 -17.42
C ASP A 119 1.47 -16.38 -18.56
N ASP A 120 1.46 -17.71 -18.51
CA ASP A 120 2.09 -18.55 -19.54
C ASP A 120 1.36 -18.51 -20.91
N THR A 121 0.13 -17.99 -20.96
CA THR A 121 -0.75 -18.01 -22.14
C THR A 121 -1.08 -16.64 -22.72
N GLN A 122 -1.10 -15.59 -21.90
CA GLN A 122 -1.58 -14.26 -22.28
C GLN A 122 -0.79 -13.16 -21.57
N GLN A 123 -0.71 -12.00 -22.23
CA GLN A 123 -0.11 -10.79 -21.70
C GLN A 123 -1.01 -9.60 -22.06
N PHE A 124 -1.24 -8.73 -21.09
CA PHE A 124 -2.01 -7.50 -21.23
C PHE A 124 -1.24 -6.33 -20.63
N GLU A 125 -1.25 -5.19 -21.32
CA GLU A 125 -0.62 -3.97 -20.84
C GLU A 125 -1.57 -2.79 -21.04
N LEU A 126 -2.35 -2.51 -20.00
CA LEU A 126 -3.37 -1.48 -20.01
C LEU A 126 -2.82 -0.18 -19.41
N GLU A 127 -2.99 0.93 -20.13
CA GLU A 127 -2.67 2.27 -19.66
C GLU A 127 -3.88 3.18 -19.74
N LEU A 128 -4.17 3.90 -18.66
CA LEU A 128 -5.27 4.84 -18.61
C LEU A 128 -5.01 6.03 -19.56
N LYS A 129 -6.01 6.31 -20.40
CA LYS A 129 -6.13 7.47 -21.31
C LYS A 129 -7.49 8.12 -21.07
N ASP A 130 -7.73 9.28 -21.68
CA ASP A 130 -8.94 10.09 -21.49
C ASP A 130 -10.24 9.28 -21.68
N ASP A 131 -10.23 8.31 -22.60
CA ASP A 131 -11.40 7.54 -23.03
C ASP A 131 -11.49 6.11 -22.45
N GLY A 132 -10.62 5.74 -21.50
CA GLY A 132 -10.56 4.40 -20.91
C GLY A 132 -9.14 3.85 -20.89
N TYR A 133 -8.98 2.53 -20.94
CA TYR A 133 -7.66 1.90 -20.90
C TYR A 133 -7.24 1.48 -22.30
N PHE A 134 -6.08 1.94 -22.72
CA PHE A 134 -5.48 1.59 -24.00
C PHE A 134 -4.46 0.46 -23.82
N ASP A 135 -4.55 -0.57 -24.66
CA ASP A 135 -3.51 -1.59 -24.79
C ASP A 135 -2.64 -1.27 -26.00
N ALA A 136 -1.37 -0.95 -25.76
CA ALA A 136 -0.42 -0.63 -26.82
C ALA A 136 -0.09 -1.83 -27.71
N SER A 137 -0.15 -3.05 -27.16
CA SER A 137 0.18 -4.29 -27.88
C SER A 137 -0.92 -4.66 -28.87
N SER A 138 -2.17 -4.64 -28.41
CA SER A 138 -3.32 -4.94 -29.27
C SER A 138 -3.84 -3.72 -30.03
N LYS A 139 -3.41 -2.50 -29.68
CA LYS A 139 -3.93 -1.21 -30.17
C LYS A 139 -5.44 -1.05 -29.98
N LYS A 140 -5.96 -1.59 -28.87
CA LYS A 140 -7.40 -1.58 -28.56
C LYS A 140 -7.68 -0.75 -27.34
N LEU A 141 -8.89 -0.23 -27.27
CA LEU A 141 -9.37 0.56 -26.15
C LEU A 141 -10.45 -0.22 -25.39
N TYR A 142 -10.29 -0.25 -24.07
CA TYR A 142 -11.12 -1.02 -23.17
C TYR A 142 -11.77 -0.13 -22.12
N GLU A 143 -13.03 -0.40 -21.82
CA GLU A 143 -13.67 0.08 -20.61
C GLU A 143 -13.32 -0.88 -19.47
N CYS A 144 -12.56 -0.39 -18.48
CA CYS A 144 -12.13 -1.20 -17.34
C CYS A 144 -12.74 -0.71 -16.03
N LYS A 145 -13.09 -1.66 -15.16
CA LYS A 145 -13.38 -1.40 -13.75
C LYS A 145 -12.61 -2.39 -12.90
N PHE A 146 -12.15 -1.94 -11.74
CA PHE A 146 -11.35 -2.74 -10.83
C PHE A 146 -12.03 -2.84 -9.47
N LYS A 147 -11.76 -3.94 -8.77
CA LYS A 147 -11.92 -4.06 -7.33
C LYS A 147 -10.57 -4.46 -6.75
N GLY A 148 -9.96 -3.61 -5.94
CA GLY A 148 -8.53 -3.74 -5.63
C GLY A 148 -7.70 -3.75 -6.92
N PHE A 149 -6.95 -4.83 -7.14
CA PHE A 149 -6.16 -5.05 -8.36
C PHE A 149 -6.85 -5.94 -9.39
N ILE A 150 -8.08 -6.40 -9.11
CA ILE A 150 -8.78 -7.35 -9.96
C ILE A 150 -9.67 -6.61 -10.95
N PRO A 151 -9.47 -6.78 -12.27
CA PRO A 151 -10.42 -6.27 -13.25
C PRO A 151 -11.74 -7.03 -13.08
N THR A 152 -12.83 -6.30 -12.89
CA THR A 152 -14.21 -6.86 -12.85
C THR A 152 -14.95 -6.62 -14.16
N LYS A 153 -14.55 -5.59 -14.90
CA LYS A 153 -14.99 -5.29 -16.26
C LYS A 153 -13.75 -5.01 -17.09
N LEU A 154 -13.64 -5.69 -18.23
CA LEU A 154 -12.66 -5.41 -19.28
C LEU A 154 -13.37 -5.68 -20.62
N ILE A 155 -14.01 -4.66 -21.17
CA ILE A 155 -14.77 -4.76 -22.43
C ILE A 155 -14.12 -3.87 -23.47
N GLU A 156 -13.70 -4.45 -24.59
CA GLU A 156 -13.24 -3.66 -25.74
C GLU A 156 -14.43 -2.85 -26.29
N LYS A 157 -14.27 -1.54 -26.52
CA LYS A 157 -15.38 -0.63 -26.88
C LYS A 157 -16.23 -1.07 -28.07
N ASN A 158 -15.71 -1.94 -28.95
CA ASN A 158 -16.41 -2.45 -30.13
C ASN A 158 -17.04 -3.85 -29.93
N THR A 159 -17.02 -4.39 -28.71
CA THR A 159 -17.49 -5.74 -28.39
C THR A 159 -18.33 -5.76 -27.11
N ILE A 160 -18.99 -6.88 -26.85
CA ILE A 160 -19.77 -7.11 -25.61
C ILE A 160 -19.04 -8.13 -24.69
N GLU A 161 -17.98 -8.78 -25.18
CA GLU A 161 -17.27 -9.81 -24.42
C GLU A 161 -16.49 -9.17 -23.26
N ASN A 162 -16.77 -9.62 -22.04
CA ASN A 162 -16.04 -9.20 -20.86
C ASN A 162 -14.84 -10.15 -20.63
N LEU A 163 -13.65 -9.65 -20.97
CA LEU A 163 -12.39 -10.37 -20.81
C LEU A 163 -11.96 -10.48 -19.35
N ALA A 164 -12.58 -9.74 -18.42
CA ALA A 164 -12.23 -9.75 -17.00
C ALA A 164 -12.25 -11.18 -16.40
N LEU A 165 -13.17 -12.02 -16.86
CA LEU A 165 -13.33 -13.40 -16.41
C LEU A 165 -12.13 -14.31 -16.77
N LYS A 166 -11.28 -13.87 -17.71
CA LYS A 166 -10.07 -14.60 -18.13
C LYS A 166 -8.88 -14.38 -17.20
N PHE A 167 -8.96 -13.41 -16.28
CA PHE A 167 -7.91 -13.14 -15.31
C PHE A 167 -8.26 -13.77 -13.98
N GLN A 168 -7.51 -14.80 -13.60
CA GLN A 168 -7.61 -15.40 -12.28
C GLN A 168 -6.40 -14.96 -11.47
N LEU A 169 -6.54 -13.82 -10.79
CA LEU A 169 -5.49 -13.32 -9.93
C LEU A 169 -5.36 -14.17 -8.68
N GLU A 170 -4.11 -14.46 -8.34
CA GLU A 170 -3.80 -15.31 -7.21
C GLU A 170 -4.05 -14.59 -5.89
N LYS A 171 -4.76 -15.26 -5.00
CA LYS A 171 -4.94 -14.80 -3.63
C LYS A 171 -3.71 -15.14 -2.80
N ILE A 172 -3.36 -14.24 -1.91
CA ILE A 172 -2.35 -14.45 -0.89
C ILE A 172 -3.02 -14.45 0.48
N ASP A 173 -2.45 -15.18 1.41
CA ASP A 173 -2.89 -15.30 2.79
C ASP A 173 -1.75 -14.79 3.66
N VAL A 174 -2.02 -13.74 4.43
CA VAL A 174 -1.00 -12.97 5.15
C VAL A 174 -1.37 -12.87 6.63
N ASP A 175 -0.65 -13.63 7.44
CA ASP A 175 -0.62 -13.42 8.89
C ASP A 175 0.51 -12.45 9.25
N TYR A 176 0.17 -11.34 9.92
CA TYR A 176 1.12 -10.30 10.30
C TYR A 176 1.29 -10.23 11.81
N ILE A 177 2.46 -10.65 12.27
CA ILE A 177 2.86 -10.51 13.67
C ILE A 177 3.49 -9.13 13.89
N GLY A 178 2.80 -8.31 14.67
CA GLY A 178 3.25 -6.97 15.04
C GLY A 178 4.48 -6.97 15.96
N PRO A 179 5.10 -5.79 16.16
CA PRO A 179 6.20 -5.67 17.11
C PRO A 179 5.70 -5.98 18.52
N PHE A 180 6.46 -6.79 19.26
CA PHE A 180 6.22 -7.04 20.68
C PHE A 180 6.63 -5.82 21.49
N ARG A 181 5.75 -4.81 21.54
CA ARG A 181 5.96 -3.58 22.30
C ARG A 181 4.65 -3.10 22.91
N ILE A 182 4.73 -2.53 24.10
CA ILE A 182 3.63 -1.77 24.68
C ILE A 182 3.45 -0.52 23.82
N LEU A 183 2.25 -0.35 23.26
CA LEU A 183 1.91 0.87 22.50
C LEU A 183 1.56 1.98 23.50
N PRO A 184 1.95 3.23 23.23
CA PRO A 184 1.51 4.35 24.03
C PRO A 184 -0.02 4.52 23.92
N GLU A 185 -0.65 4.96 24.99
CA GLU A 185 -2.08 5.32 24.96
C GLU A 185 -2.33 6.47 23.97
N ARG A 186 -3.48 6.46 23.29
CA ARG A 186 -3.84 7.55 22.37
C ARG A 186 -4.25 8.83 23.11
N TYR A 187 -4.72 8.68 24.35
CA TYR A 187 -5.19 9.76 25.18
C TYR A 187 -4.37 9.77 26.45
N PHE A 188 -3.80 10.94 26.77
CA PHE A 188 -3.10 11.15 28.02
C PHE A 188 -3.92 12.12 28.85
N TYR A 189 -4.36 11.66 30.02
CA TYR A 189 -4.99 12.55 30.99
C TYR A 189 -3.90 13.34 31.71
N LEU A 190 -3.93 14.67 31.55
CA LEU A 190 -3.17 15.54 32.42
C LEU A 190 -3.77 15.45 33.82
N THR A 191 -3.09 14.71 34.68
CA THR A 191 -3.39 14.73 36.11
C THR A 191 -3.14 16.14 36.67
N GLY A 192 -3.84 16.54 37.72
CA GLY A 192 -3.58 17.82 38.43
C GLY A 192 -2.17 17.92 39.04
N GLN A 193 -1.38 16.85 38.98
CA GLN A 193 0.04 16.86 39.32
C GLN A 193 0.84 17.65 38.27
N THR A 194 1.44 18.76 38.70
CA THR A 194 2.19 19.68 37.82
C THR A 194 3.71 19.59 37.94
N GLN A 195 4.19 18.70 38.82
CA GLN A 195 5.60 18.49 39.09
C GLN A 195 5.94 17.00 39.06
N PHE A 196 6.89 16.66 38.19
CA PHE A 196 7.43 15.32 38.06
C PHE A 196 8.94 15.40 38.21
N ARG A 197 9.51 14.54 39.05
CA ARG A 197 10.96 14.46 39.26
C ARG A 197 11.63 13.52 38.26
N TYR A 198 10.91 12.48 37.82
CA TYR A 198 11.40 11.45 36.92
C TYR A 198 10.31 11.06 35.91
N THR A 199 10.74 10.61 34.73
CA THR A 199 9.84 10.08 33.69
C THR A 199 9.21 8.73 34.05
N GLY A 200 9.73 8.06 35.09
CA GLY A 200 9.36 6.69 35.42
C GLY A 200 10.19 5.65 34.66
N ILE A 201 10.09 4.38 35.07
CA ILE A 201 10.93 3.28 34.53
C ILE A 201 10.52 2.95 33.09
N THR A 202 9.24 3.09 32.77
CA THR A 202 8.67 2.84 31.44
C THR A 202 8.40 4.12 30.67
N GLY A 203 8.74 5.28 31.24
CA GLY A 203 8.43 6.59 30.67
C GLY A 203 6.97 7.00 30.87
N GLU A 204 6.26 6.38 31.81
CA GLU A 204 4.84 6.59 32.09
C GLU A 204 4.47 8.07 32.33
N ASN A 205 5.39 8.87 32.87
CA ASN A 205 5.16 10.29 33.15
C ASN A 205 5.60 11.22 32.00
N ALA A 206 6.23 10.70 30.95
CA ALA A 206 6.86 11.51 29.90
C ALA A 206 5.85 12.45 29.20
N TYR A 207 4.66 11.95 28.87
CA TYR A 207 3.63 12.74 28.19
C TYR A 207 3.04 13.84 29.08
N ALA A 208 2.79 13.55 30.37
CA ALA A 208 2.33 14.55 31.32
C ALA A 208 3.36 15.68 31.50
N ILE A 209 4.65 15.33 31.61
CA ILE A 209 5.77 16.29 31.68
C ILE A 209 5.78 17.22 30.46
N LEU A 210 5.66 16.66 29.25
CA LEU A 210 5.64 17.44 28.01
C LEU A 210 4.40 18.35 27.94
N GLY A 211 3.22 17.85 28.33
CA GLY A 211 1.98 18.62 28.35
C GLY A 211 2.05 19.82 29.30
N ILE A 212 2.56 19.63 30.52
CA ILE A 212 2.76 20.72 31.50
C ILE A 212 3.79 21.72 30.99
N SER A 213 4.89 21.25 30.42
CA SER A 213 5.92 22.14 29.86
C SER A 213 5.38 23.02 28.74
N LYS A 214 4.44 22.52 27.93
CA LYS A 214 3.77 23.31 26.89
C LYS A 214 2.83 24.35 27.50
N SER A 215 1.95 23.95 28.43
CA SER A 215 1.03 24.87 29.11
C SER A 215 1.75 26.05 29.77
N LYS A 216 2.86 25.81 30.46
CA LYS A 216 3.65 26.87 31.11
C LYS A 216 4.34 27.84 30.14
N ARG A 217 4.50 27.48 28.86
CA ARG A 217 5.03 28.38 27.83
C ARG A 217 3.94 29.28 27.25
N ASP A 218 2.71 28.79 27.18
CA ASP A 218 1.57 29.57 26.66
C ASP A 218 1.07 30.61 27.69
N ASP A 219 1.38 30.43 28.99
CA ASP A 219 1.09 31.37 30.08
C ASP A 219 2.13 32.51 30.23
N LYS A 220 3.14 32.59 29.35
CA LYS A 220 4.20 33.62 29.35
C LYS A 220 4.15 34.49 28.10
#